data_AF-A0A9D1VBL6-F1
#
_entry.id   AF-A0A9D1VBL6-F1
#
_cell.length_a   1.000
_cell.length_b   1.000
_cell.length_c   1.000
_cell.angle_alpha   90.00
_cell.angle_beta   90.00
_cell.angle_gamma   90.00
#
_symmetry.space_group_name_H-M   'P 1'
#
loop_
_entity.id
_entity.type
_entity.pdbx_description
1 polymer ?
#
loop_
_entity_poly.entity_id
_entity_poly.type
_entity_poly.pdbx_seq_one_letter_code
_entity_poly.pdbx_strand_id
1 'polypeptide(L)'
;MMMLANIGSPSQWFILILLCLLIFGAKRLPEIARALGRSLGEFRKARREFEDELMKAEQPETTKPAAPTPLENKASAPSAPADQAAEVSPSAQPDAAAAEKKPDDAPKG
;
A
#
# COMPACT_ATOMS: atom_id res chain seq x y z
N MET A 1 36.93 -16.10 9.30
CA MET A 1 35.73 -15.64 10.03
C MET A 1 34.57 -15.23 9.08
N MET A 2 34.41 -15.89 7.93
CA MET A 2 33.47 -15.48 6.87
C MET A 2 32.28 -16.44 6.68
N MET A 3 32.07 -17.35 7.65
CA MET A 3 30.98 -18.35 7.62
C MET A 3 29.65 -17.82 8.17
N LEU A 4 29.65 -16.73 8.94
CA LEU A 4 28.42 -16.17 9.51
C LEU A 4 27.69 -15.19 8.59
N ALA A 5 28.37 -14.59 7.60
CA ALA A 5 27.75 -13.63 6.68
C ALA A 5 26.71 -14.28 5.75
N ASN A 6 26.69 -15.61 5.66
CA ASN A 6 25.75 -16.35 4.83
C ASN A 6 24.52 -16.85 5.61
N ILE A 7 24.40 -16.63 6.93
CA ILE A 7 23.29 -17.12 7.81
C ILE A 7 21.96 -16.36 7.63
N GLY A 8 21.94 -15.30 6.83
CA GLY A 8 20.74 -14.54 6.49
C GLY A 8 20.19 -14.81 5.09
N SER A 9 20.76 -15.75 4.34
CA SER A 9 20.43 -15.92 2.93
C SER A 9 18.99 -16.44 2.78
N PRO A 10 18.19 -15.88 1.83
CA PRO A 10 16.80 -16.32 1.60
C PRO A 10 16.66 -17.82 1.39
N SER A 11 17.70 -18.44 0.81
CA SER A 11 17.79 -19.89 0.59
C SER A 11 17.76 -20.72 1.88
N GLN A 12 18.35 -20.24 2.98
CA GLN A 12 18.37 -20.95 4.25
C GLN A 12 17.02 -20.88 4.96
N TRP A 13 16.38 -19.71 4.94
CA TRP A 13 15.02 -19.55 5.42
C TRP A 13 14.06 -20.47 4.67
N PHE A 14 14.25 -20.64 3.35
CA PHE A 14 13.48 -21.58 2.56
C PHE A 14 13.65 -23.03 3.04
N ILE A 15 14.89 -23.46 3.34
CA ILE A 15 15.16 -24.80 3.89
C ILE A 15 14.49 -25.01 5.24
N LEU A 16 14.55 -24.01 6.13
CA LEU A 16 13.95 -24.08 7.47
C LEU A 16 12.42 -24.16 7.40
N ILE A 17 11.82 -23.32 6.55
CA ILE A 17 10.37 -23.34 6.31
C ILE A 17 9.98 -24.70 5.72
N LEU A 18 10.73 -25.23 4.76
CA LEU A 18 10.44 -26.53 4.14
C LEU A 18 10.53 -27.67 5.16
N LEU A 19 11.53 -27.66 6.05
CA LEU A 19 11.66 -28.65 7.13
C LEU A 19 10.50 -28.54 8.13
N CYS A 20 10.13 -27.32 8.54
CA CYS A 20 8.96 -27.09 9.37
C CYS A 20 7.67 -27.56 8.67
N LEU A 21 7.52 -27.30 7.38
CA LEU A 21 6.37 -27.78 6.58
C LEU A 21 6.37 -29.30 6.41
N LEU A 22 7.50 -29.98 6.48
CA LEU A 22 7.54 -31.44 6.44
C LEU A 22 7.06 -32.05 7.75
N ILE A 23 7.42 -31.45 8.90
CA ILE A 23 7.00 -31.89 10.23
C ILE A 23 5.54 -31.52 10.50
N PHE A 24 5.17 -30.27 10.26
CA PHE A 24 3.84 -29.74 10.56
C PHE A 24 2.85 -29.95 9.40
N GLY A 25 3.32 -30.03 8.15
CA GLY A 25 2.49 -30.13 6.96
C GLY A 25 2.11 -28.77 6.38
N ALA A 26 2.06 -28.66 5.03
CA ALA A 26 1.66 -27.45 4.30
C ALA A 26 0.25 -26.96 4.64
N LYS A 27 -0.62 -27.84 5.13
CA LYS A 27 -2.01 -27.53 5.47
C LYS A 27 -2.18 -26.96 6.89
N ARG A 28 -1.23 -27.19 7.81
CA ARG A 28 -1.33 -26.76 9.22
C ARG A 28 -0.95 -25.30 9.44
N LEU A 29 0.07 -24.79 8.74
CA LEU A 29 0.43 -23.36 8.80
C LEU A 29 -0.75 -22.41 8.51
N PRO A 30 -1.47 -22.55 7.36
CA PRO A 30 -2.57 -21.65 7.04
C PRO A 30 -3.78 -21.85 7.98
N GLU A 31 -3.96 -23.06 8.52
CA GLU A 31 -5.02 -23.36 9.49
C GLU A 31 -4.77 -22.63 10.82
N ILE A 32 -3.56 -22.70 11.36
CA ILE A 32 -3.15 -22.00 12.58
C ILE A 32 -3.21 -20.49 12.37
N ALA A 33 -2.70 -19.99 11.23
CA ALA A 33 -2.77 -18.56 10.90
C ALA A 33 -4.20 -18.05 10.82
N ARG A 34 -5.13 -18.83 10.25
CA ARG A 34 -6.56 -18.49 10.21
C ARG A 34 -7.22 -18.51 11.59
N ALA A 35 -6.85 -19.45 12.45
CA ALA A 35 -7.37 -19.52 13.82
C ALA A 35 -6.87 -18.34 14.66
N LEU A 36 -5.56 -18.09 14.64
CA LEU A 36 -4.93 -16.95 15.32
C LEU A 36 -5.39 -15.61 14.75
N GLY A 37 -5.60 -15.51 13.44
CA GLY A 37 -6.10 -14.30 12.79
C GLY A 37 -7.51 -13.95 13.25
N ARG A 38 -8.38 -14.95 13.39
CA ARG A 38 -9.73 -14.76 13.96
C ARG A 38 -9.67 -14.34 15.42
N SER A 39 -8.88 -15.01 16.25
CA SER A 39 -8.76 -14.65 17.68
C SER A 39 -8.18 -13.25 17.88
N LEU A 40 -7.16 -12.88 17.09
CA LEU A 40 -6.56 -11.55 17.15
C LEU A 40 -7.50 -10.46 16.61
N GLY A 41 -8.37 -10.80 15.64
CA GLY A 41 -9.41 -9.93 15.13
C GLY A 41 -10.46 -9.57 16.20
N GLU A 42 -11.04 -10.59 16.85
CA GLU A 42 -11.98 -10.41 17.95
C GLU A 42 -11.32 -9.69 19.14
N PHE A 43 -10.08 -10.04 19.47
CA PHE A 43 -9.32 -9.36 20.52
C PHE A 43 -9.11 -7.88 20.21
N ARG A 44 -8.77 -7.51 18.97
CA ARG A 44 -8.66 -6.09 18.56
C ARG A 44 -9.99 -5.36 18.60
N LYS A 45 -11.10 -6.04 18.32
CA LYS A 45 -12.45 -5.47 18.41
C LYS A 45 -12.82 -5.20 19.87
N ALA A 46 -12.68 -6.20 20.74
CA ALA A 46 -12.91 -6.05 22.16
C ALA A 46 -12.02 -4.96 22.76
N ARG A 47 -10.73 -4.93 22.40
CA ARG A 47 -9.81 -3.87 22.81
C ARG A 47 -10.32 -2.46 22.44
N ARG A 48 -10.82 -2.25 21.23
CA ARG A 48 -11.38 -0.96 20.81
C ARG A 48 -12.62 -0.58 21.61
N GLU A 49 -13.53 -1.53 21.82
CA GLU A 49 -14.75 -1.33 22.60
C GLU A 49 -14.42 -0.95 24.06
N PHE A 50 -13.41 -1.60 24.66
CA PHE A 50 -12.89 -1.21 25.98
C PHE A 50 -12.31 0.21 26.01
N GLU A 51 -11.52 0.61 25.01
CA GLU A 51 -10.99 1.99 24.93
C GLU A 51 -12.11 3.02 24.77
N ASP A 52 -13.11 2.73 23.94
CA ASP A 52 -14.27 3.60 23.72
C ASP A 52 -15.14 3.73 24.99
N GLU A 53 -15.33 2.63 25.75
CA GLU A 53 -16.02 2.63 27.04
C GLU A 53 -15.25 3.42 28.11
N LEU A 54 -13.92 3.28 28.17
CA LEU A 54 -13.08 4.05 29.09
C LEU A 54 -13.15 5.55 28.76
N MET A 55 -13.08 5.92 27.48
CA MET A 55 -13.26 7.31 27.02
C MET A 55 -14.65 7.86 27.31
N LYS A 56 -15.70 7.02 27.27
CA LYS A 56 -17.06 7.41 27.61
C LYS A 56 -17.23 7.57 29.13
N ALA A 57 -16.63 6.69 29.93
CA ALA A 57 -16.72 6.70 31.38
C ALA A 57 -16.03 7.91 32.04
N GLU A 58 -15.09 8.56 31.35
CA GLU A 58 -14.46 9.80 31.80
C GLU A 58 -15.25 11.08 31.45
N GLN A 59 -16.40 10.99 30.75
CA GLN A 59 -17.30 12.14 30.57
C GLN A 59 -18.45 12.12 31.59
N PRO A 60 -18.59 13.13 32.46
CA PRO A 60 -19.73 13.22 33.35
C PRO A 60 -21.00 13.52 32.55
N GLU A 61 -21.98 12.64 32.68
CA GLU A 61 -23.34 12.76 32.16
C GLU A 61 -23.95 14.16 32.41
N THR A 62 -24.07 14.97 31.35
CA THR A 62 -24.99 16.11 31.32
C THR A 62 -26.09 15.87 30.30
N THR A 63 -27.24 15.42 30.80
CA THR A 63 -28.58 15.93 30.50
C THR A 63 -29.07 16.07 29.04
N LYS A 64 -30.00 15.16 28.69
CA LYS A 64 -31.38 15.45 28.19
C LYS A 64 -31.58 15.90 26.72
N PRO A 65 -32.83 15.85 26.17
CA PRO A 65 -33.16 15.21 24.89
C PRO A 65 -33.78 16.18 23.87
N ALA A 66 -33.96 15.70 22.63
CA ALA A 66 -35.02 16.04 21.65
C ALA A 66 -34.45 16.07 20.23
N ALA A 67 -35.07 15.27 19.36
CA ALA A 67 -34.91 15.37 17.91
C ALA A 67 -35.42 16.72 17.40
N PRO A 68 -34.83 17.22 16.31
CA PRO A 68 -35.60 17.92 15.29
C PRO A 68 -35.35 17.33 13.88
N THR A 69 -36.43 16.81 13.31
CA THR A 69 -36.92 17.05 11.94
C THR A 69 -35.93 16.96 10.74
N PRO A 70 -36.08 15.94 9.88
CA PRO A 70 -35.54 15.96 8.52
C PRO A 70 -36.30 16.99 7.67
N LEU A 71 -35.62 18.07 7.27
CA LEU A 71 -36.09 18.96 6.21
C LEU A 71 -35.00 19.12 5.15
N GLU A 72 -35.43 18.88 3.91
CA GLU A 72 -35.00 19.60 2.72
C GLU A 72 -33.69 19.19 2.03
N ASN A 73 -33.68 18.01 1.40
CA ASN A 73 -32.76 17.76 0.28
C ASN A 73 -33.39 18.30 -1.02
N LYS A 74 -33.17 19.59 -1.28
CA LYS A 74 -33.50 20.24 -2.56
C LYS A 74 -32.27 20.25 -3.46
N ALA A 75 -32.35 19.42 -4.50
CA ALA A 75 -31.80 19.63 -5.84
C ALA A 75 -30.47 20.41 -5.98
N SER A 76 -29.41 19.68 -6.28
CA SER A 76 -28.47 20.12 -7.32
C SER A 76 -28.36 18.98 -8.33
N ALA A 77 -28.87 19.31 -9.52
CA ALA A 77 -29.01 18.44 -10.67
C ALA A 77 -27.66 18.18 -11.36
N PRO A 78 -27.59 17.16 -12.24
CA PRO A 78 -26.37 16.69 -12.90
C PRO A 78 -26.06 17.52 -14.15
N SER A 79 -24.77 17.76 -14.45
CA SER A 79 -24.23 18.15 -15.77
C SER A 79 -22.69 18.21 -15.66
N ALA A 80 -21.97 17.18 -16.12
CA ALA A 80 -21.23 17.18 -17.40
C ALA A 80 -19.71 17.40 -17.17
N PRO A 81 -18.83 17.11 -18.13
CA PRO A 81 -18.58 15.84 -18.82
C PRO A 81 -17.12 15.37 -18.65
N ALA A 82 -16.89 14.07 -18.76
CA ALA A 82 -15.55 13.49 -18.88
C ALA A 82 -14.99 13.81 -20.27
N ASP A 83 -13.96 14.66 -20.37
CA ASP A 83 -13.01 14.64 -21.48
C ASP A 83 -11.71 15.39 -21.14
N GLN A 84 -10.60 14.87 -21.67
CA GLN A 84 -9.28 15.49 -21.87
C GLN A 84 -8.30 15.60 -20.68
N ALA A 85 -7.52 14.53 -20.48
CA ALA A 85 -6.13 14.63 -20.02
C ALA A 85 -5.26 13.64 -20.82
N ALA A 86 -4.95 14.01 -22.06
CA ALA A 86 -3.91 13.42 -22.88
C ALA A 86 -3.16 14.57 -23.59
N GLU A 87 -1.84 14.38 -23.75
CA GLU A 87 -0.82 15.29 -24.32
C GLU A 87 -0.37 16.45 -23.41
N VAL A 88 0.91 16.80 -23.24
CA VAL A 88 2.23 16.36 -23.73
C VAL A 88 3.26 17.12 -22.89
N SER A 89 4.40 16.51 -22.56
CA SER A 89 5.57 17.25 -22.04
C SER A 89 6.85 16.76 -22.73
N PRO A 90 7.33 17.46 -23.78
CA PRO A 90 8.66 17.25 -24.36
C PRO A 90 9.68 18.12 -23.63
N SER A 91 10.69 17.51 -23.02
CA SER A 91 11.89 18.23 -22.57
C SER A 91 13.08 17.27 -22.53
N ALA A 92 13.96 17.34 -23.53
CA ALA A 92 15.31 16.84 -23.48
C ALA A 92 16.14 17.36 -24.66
N GLN A 93 16.79 18.50 -24.47
CA GLN A 93 18.08 18.80 -25.12
C GLN A 93 18.86 19.75 -24.21
N PRO A 94 20.13 19.44 -23.93
CA PRO A 94 21.14 20.42 -24.29
C PRO A 94 22.41 19.80 -24.91
N ASP A 95 22.86 20.51 -25.95
CA ASP A 95 24.22 20.78 -26.41
C ASP A 95 25.44 20.14 -25.70
N ALA A 96 26.27 19.47 -26.50
CA ALA A 96 27.72 19.36 -26.28
C ALA A 96 28.47 19.13 -27.61
N ALA A 97 28.91 20.24 -28.21
CA ALA A 97 30.23 20.51 -28.81
C ALA A 97 31.06 19.40 -29.52
N ALA A 98 31.37 19.70 -30.79
CA ALA A 98 32.73 19.83 -31.37
C ALA A 98 33.41 18.70 -32.18
N ALA A 99 34.01 19.16 -33.29
CA ALA A 99 35.13 18.67 -34.11
C ALA A 99 34.85 17.50 -35.10
N GLU A 100 34.66 17.74 -36.40
CA GLU A 100 35.64 18.14 -37.44
C GLU A 100 36.57 17.00 -37.90
N LYS A 101 36.28 16.44 -39.10
CA LYS A 101 37.30 15.93 -40.02
C LYS A 101 36.84 16.07 -41.48
N LYS A 102 37.49 17.01 -42.17
CA LYS A 102 37.53 17.32 -43.62
C LYS A 102 38.27 16.19 -44.41
N PRO A 103 38.59 16.29 -45.72
CA PRO A 103 37.90 16.63 -46.99
C PRO A 103 38.02 15.48 -48.05
N ASP A 104 37.72 15.77 -49.33
CA ASP A 104 38.11 15.04 -50.57
C ASP A 104 37.23 13.81 -50.87
N ASP A 105 36.39 13.84 -51.90
CA ASP A 105 36.84 13.79 -53.29
C ASP A 105 35.96 14.63 -54.23
N ALA A 106 36.60 15.17 -55.26
CA ALA A 106 36.13 16.23 -56.13
C ALA A 106 35.51 15.66 -57.44
N PRO A 107 35.36 16.42 -58.53
CA PRO A 107 34.05 16.79 -59.01
C PRO A 107 33.70 16.24 -60.41
N LYS A 108 32.41 16.43 -60.72
CA LYS A 108 31.72 16.43 -62.02
C LYS A 108 32.61 16.54 -63.28
N GLY A 109 32.36 15.61 -64.21
CA GLY A 109 32.49 15.74 -65.66
C GLY A 109 31.24 15.18 -66.31
#